data_AF-A0A971ABR1-F1
#
_entry.id   AF-A0A971ABR1-F1
#
_cell.length_a   1.000
_cell.length_b   1.000
_cell.length_c   1.000
_cell.angle_alpha   90.00
_cell.angle_beta   90.00
_cell.angle_gamma   90.00
#
_symmetry.space_group_name_H-M   'P 1'
#
loop_
_entity.id
_entity.type
_entity.pdbx_description
1 polymer ?
#
loop_
_entity_poly.entity_id
_entity_poly.type
_entity_poly.pdbx_seq_one_letter_code
_entity_poly.pdbx_strand_id
1 'polypeptide(L)'
;MDQLEMLIAAKMADDPTMDGNAYIDEFFTRYYGRAARPMEQMYEMIENIYGDPDNYPPNPGHQTEEMAWKYLGTPERMEALGRLMTQAKAEARESLEVRRVALFEKGLWQYMLKGRTGYLVRQWWKQPDPQLQRSLAIPRIEPAEGDPSQADFTEAATIKAWLTETGEPSERKLEARLVHDGKYLYARLQDASPRTSPDDTWDLVCTFRPDLPACRYRFWPDGHVTASYGSTANWKSGAVTKIESAPEGVSVLRVALPLRTLTGRGVEAGWQFRATLSRIAADGRHAVWLPAVAGSELPEWLGTFSLLSPLPGDAATTPSQNLPPEQTLAPGVNMRVLDPHDLTMATDDLLQGKPFTTSPQETSWYGGGRGSREPCPILSDAATPRAPLSDAIIQGAQEIALDWELGETLPAEQVLQTIRLTWSRADMARSGFRVKFAVRDARTQAWSDLTEFLQRPNSATQYNTYGVLEVDLSDRKITGFDAFRMIDGRGKYNTRFVEVDAIAGPRD
;
A
#
# COMPACT_ATOMS: atom_id res chain seq x y z
N MET A 1 -5.99 -23.28 19.75
CA MET A 1 -6.56 -24.61 19.49
C MET A 1 -5.60 -25.57 20.17
N ASP A 2 -5.57 -25.48 21.49
CA ASP A 2 -4.57 -26.14 22.35
C ASP A 2 -5.12 -26.23 23.78
N GLN A 3 -6.45 -26.18 23.91
CA GLN A 3 -7.12 -26.12 25.21
C GLN A 3 -7.53 -27.52 25.67
N LEU A 4 -7.98 -28.36 24.75
CA LEU A 4 -8.39 -29.73 25.03
C LEU A 4 -7.15 -30.62 25.17
N GLU A 5 -6.24 -30.51 24.21
CA GLU A 5 -5.00 -31.26 24.10
C GLU A 5 -4.09 -30.98 25.30
N MET A 6 -3.91 -29.71 25.66
CA MET A 6 -3.11 -29.34 26.84
C MET A 6 -3.78 -29.76 28.14
N LEU A 7 -5.12 -29.72 28.22
CA LEU A 7 -5.86 -30.23 29.39
C LEU A 7 -5.67 -31.73 29.54
N ILE A 8 -5.85 -32.50 28.47
CA ILE A 8 -5.69 -33.95 28.45
C ILE A 8 -4.25 -34.32 28.76
N ALA A 9 -3.27 -33.69 28.10
CA ALA A 9 -1.85 -33.96 28.35
C ALA A 9 -1.45 -33.70 29.80
N ALA A 10 -1.89 -32.58 30.39
CA ALA A 10 -1.62 -32.26 31.79
C ALA A 10 -2.28 -33.28 32.74
N LYS A 11 -3.49 -33.75 32.39
CA LYS A 11 -4.24 -34.72 33.17
C LYS A 11 -3.66 -36.13 33.08
N MET A 12 -3.26 -36.58 31.90
CA MET A 12 -2.59 -37.86 31.69
C MET A 12 -1.18 -37.89 32.29
N ALA A 13 -0.50 -36.74 32.38
CA ALA A 13 0.78 -36.64 33.08
C ALA A 13 0.64 -36.87 34.60
N ASP A 14 -0.51 -36.53 35.18
CA ASP A 14 -0.83 -36.73 36.60
C ASP A 14 -1.37 -38.14 36.87
N ASP A 15 -2.28 -38.62 36.01
CA ASP A 15 -2.84 -39.98 36.06
C ASP A 15 -2.85 -40.63 34.66
N PRO A 16 -1.88 -41.51 34.35
CA PRO A 16 -1.80 -42.17 33.04
C PRO A 16 -2.83 -43.29 32.86
N THR A 17 -3.59 -43.66 33.90
CA THR A 17 -4.64 -44.69 33.83
C THR A 17 -6.02 -44.14 33.48
N MET A 18 -6.10 -42.81 33.34
CA MET A 18 -7.30 -42.07 32.99
C MET A 18 -7.87 -42.47 31.63
N ASP A 19 -9.20 -42.52 31.56
CA ASP A 19 -9.93 -42.64 30.29
C ASP A 19 -9.98 -41.28 29.58
N GLY A 20 -9.12 -41.10 28.59
CA GLY A 20 -9.04 -39.86 27.81
C GLY A 20 -10.34 -39.52 27.07
N ASN A 21 -11.09 -40.53 26.61
CA ASN A 21 -12.34 -40.30 25.86
C ASN A 21 -13.42 -39.74 26.79
N ALA A 22 -13.58 -40.31 27.99
CA ALA A 22 -14.52 -39.79 28.98
C ALA A 22 -14.23 -38.33 29.37
N TYR A 23 -12.95 -37.93 29.38
CA TYR A 23 -12.54 -36.55 29.66
C TYR A 23 -12.80 -35.60 28.49
N ILE A 24 -12.66 -36.07 27.25
CA ILE A 24 -13.04 -35.31 26.05
C ILE A 24 -14.54 -35.01 26.09
N ASP A 25 -15.37 -36.03 26.33
CA ASP A 25 -16.82 -35.90 26.43
C ASP A 25 -17.23 -34.91 27.54
N GLU A 26 -16.59 -35.03 28.71
CA GLU A 26 -16.80 -34.10 29.83
C GLU A 26 -16.42 -32.66 29.45
N PHE A 27 -15.28 -32.48 28.78
CA PHE A 27 -14.81 -31.17 28.35
C PHE A 27 -15.83 -30.50 27.43
N PHE A 28 -16.27 -31.17 26.36
CA PHE A 28 -17.22 -30.56 25.42
C PHE A 28 -18.54 -30.22 26.11
N THR A 29 -19.05 -31.14 26.93
CA THR A 29 -20.28 -30.93 27.71
C THR A 29 -20.18 -29.74 28.65
N ARG A 30 -19.10 -29.62 29.43
CA ARG A 30 -18.95 -28.54 30.42
C ARG A 30 -18.52 -27.21 29.80
N TYR A 31 -17.76 -27.26 28.71
CA TYR A 31 -17.21 -26.07 28.09
C TYR A 31 -18.21 -25.43 27.12
N TYR A 32 -18.83 -26.21 26.24
CA TYR A 32 -19.76 -25.69 25.23
C TYR A 32 -21.24 -25.88 25.60
N GLY A 33 -21.54 -26.64 26.66
CA GLY A 33 -22.90 -26.79 27.17
C GLY A 33 -23.82 -27.36 26.11
N ARG A 34 -24.89 -26.63 25.78
CA ARG A 34 -25.85 -27.06 24.75
C ARG A 34 -25.25 -27.22 23.35
N ALA A 35 -24.17 -26.52 23.05
CA ALA A 35 -23.47 -26.64 21.77
C ALA A 35 -22.40 -27.75 21.77
N ALA A 36 -22.31 -28.57 22.83
CA ALA A 36 -21.28 -29.59 22.98
C ALA A 36 -21.19 -30.52 21.76
N ARG A 37 -22.31 -31.11 21.37
CA ARG A 37 -22.36 -32.11 20.29
C ARG A 37 -21.88 -31.57 18.93
N PRO A 38 -22.40 -30.46 18.38
CA PRO A 38 -21.91 -29.94 17.11
C PRO A 38 -20.44 -29.45 17.20
N MET A 39 -19.99 -28.98 18.36
CA MET A 39 -18.60 -28.57 18.56
C MET A 39 -17.63 -29.76 18.59
N GLU A 40 -18.01 -30.83 19.28
CA GLU A 40 -17.28 -32.10 19.33
C GLU A 40 -17.17 -32.70 17.93
N GLN A 41 -18.29 -32.83 17.22
CA GLN A 41 -18.30 -33.34 15.85
C GLN A 41 -17.43 -32.53 14.90
N MET A 42 -17.42 -31.20 15.06
CA MET A 42 -16.57 -30.33 14.25
C MET A 42 -15.09 -30.55 14.55
N TYR A 43 -14.74 -30.68 15.84
CA TYR A 43 -13.38 -30.94 16.28
C TYR A 43 -12.89 -32.31 15.78
N GLU A 44 -13.67 -33.37 16.00
CA GLU A 44 -13.38 -34.72 15.49
C GLU A 44 -13.21 -34.73 13.97
N MET A 45 -14.06 -34.00 13.24
CA MET A 45 -13.92 -33.90 11.78
C MET A 45 -12.60 -33.24 11.38
N ILE A 46 -12.16 -32.19 12.08
CA ILE A 46 -10.88 -31.52 11.81
C ILE A 46 -9.71 -32.45 12.11
N GLU A 47 -9.74 -33.15 13.25
CA GLU A 47 -8.72 -34.13 13.64
C GLU A 47 -8.66 -35.29 12.63
N ASN A 48 -9.80 -35.83 12.21
CA ASN A 48 -9.85 -36.88 11.19
C ASN A 48 -9.32 -36.40 9.84
N ILE A 49 -9.61 -35.15 9.44
CA ILE A 49 -9.05 -34.59 8.20
C ILE A 49 -7.52 -34.53 8.28
N TYR A 50 -6.98 -34.05 9.41
CA TYR A 50 -5.56 -33.82 9.59
C TYR A 50 -4.76 -35.09 9.89
N GLY A 51 -5.33 -36.02 10.65
CA GLY A 51 -4.71 -37.23 11.15
C GLY A 51 -4.75 -38.41 10.19
N ASP A 52 -5.60 -38.37 9.15
CA ASP A 52 -5.68 -39.42 8.14
C ASP A 52 -4.66 -39.18 7.00
N PRO A 53 -3.64 -40.06 6.84
CA PRO A 53 -2.63 -39.93 5.80
C PRO A 53 -3.20 -39.97 4.37
N ASP A 54 -4.35 -40.62 4.16
CA ASP A 54 -4.98 -40.74 2.84
C ASP A 54 -5.54 -39.39 2.35
N ASN A 55 -5.67 -38.40 3.24
CA ASN A 55 -6.06 -37.05 2.89
C ASN A 55 -4.92 -36.21 2.31
N TYR A 56 -3.69 -36.72 2.26
CA TYR A 56 -2.51 -35.98 1.80
C TYR A 56 -2.05 -36.44 0.40
N PRO A 57 -1.35 -35.59 -0.37
CA PRO A 57 -0.68 -36.06 -1.57
C PRO A 57 0.47 -37.03 -1.22
N PRO A 58 0.91 -37.87 -2.19
CA PRO A 58 2.07 -38.74 -2.01
C PRO A 58 3.32 -37.96 -1.59
N ASN A 59 4.03 -38.44 -0.57
CA ASN A 59 5.24 -37.83 0.01
C ASN A 59 5.03 -36.36 0.45
N PRO A 60 4.20 -36.11 1.48
CA PRO A 60 3.70 -34.77 1.76
C PRO A 60 4.72 -33.78 2.35
N GLY A 61 5.97 -34.19 2.62
CA GLY A 61 7.03 -33.28 3.06
C GLY A 61 6.57 -32.31 4.17
N HIS A 62 6.93 -31.03 4.03
CA HIS A 62 6.38 -29.98 4.88
C HIS A 62 5.02 -29.49 4.37
N GLN A 63 4.11 -29.15 5.30
CA GLN A 63 2.78 -28.66 4.96
C GLN A 63 2.85 -27.39 4.11
N THR A 64 2.23 -27.44 2.92
CA THR A 64 2.12 -26.30 2.01
C THR A 64 0.70 -25.75 1.97
N GLU A 65 0.54 -24.54 1.45
CA GLU A 65 -0.79 -23.96 1.19
C GLU A 65 -1.62 -24.85 0.25
N GLU A 66 -1.00 -25.42 -0.79
CA GLU A 66 -1.67 -26.32 -1.71
C GLU A 66 -2.18 -27.57 -0.98
N MET A 67 -1.37 -28.19 -0.11
CA MET A 67 -1.83 -29.29 0.73
C MET A 67 -3.03 -28.89 1.59
N ALA A 68 -2.92 -27.77 2.29
CA ALA A 68 -3.95 -27.31 3.22
C ALA A 68 -5.31 -27.10 2.53
N TRP A 69 -5.35 -26.59 1.30
CA TRP A 69 -6.62 -26.19 0.67
C TRP A 69 -7.02 -27.01 -0.55
N LYS A 70 -6.11 -27.68 -1.24
CA LYS A 70 -6.44 -28.59 -2.35
C LYS A 70 -6.83 -29.97 -1.84
N TYR A 71 -6.16 -30.44 -0.78
CA TYR A 71 -6.29 -31.80 -0.28
C TYR A 71 -7.08 -31.86 1.04
N LEU A 72 -6.74 -31.02 2.02
CA LEU A 72 -7.37 -31.10 3.36
C LEU A 72 -8.70 -30.32 3.39
N GLY A 73 -8.68 -29.03 3.06
CA GLY A 73 -9.85 -28.14 3.07
C GLY A 73 -10.66 -28.14 1.77
N THR A 74 -11.12 -29.31 1.30
CA THR A 74 -11.95 -29.41 0.09
C THR A 74 -13.30 -28.68 0.24
N PRO A 75 -13.98 -28.31 -0.87
CA PRO A 75 -15.30 -27.66 -0.80
C PRO A 75 -16.29 -28.40 0.08
N GLU A 76 -16.38 -29.72 -0.06
CA GLU A 76 -17.35 -30.58 0.64
C GLU A 76 -17.09 -30.60 2.14
N ARG A 77 -15.81 -30.64 2.53
CA ARG A 77 -15.39 -30.61 3.94
C ARG A 77 -15.66 -29.24 4.56
N MET A 78 -15.33 -28.18 3.85
CA MET A 78 -15.61 -26.81 4.31
C MET A 78 -17.12 -26.59 4.49
N GLU A 79 -17.95 -27.08 3.56
CA GLU A 79 -19.40 -27.00 3.70
C GLU A 79 -19.92 -27.76 4.93
N ALA A 80 -19.45 -28.99 5.14
CA ALA A 80 -19.84 -29.80 6.30
C ALA A 80 -19.43 -29.15 7.63
N LEU A 81 -18.20 -28.64 7.73
CA LEU A 81 -17.72 -27.89 8.90
C LEU A 81 -18.55 -26.61 9.14
N GLY A 82 -18.92 -25.91 8.07
CA GLY A 82 -19.78 -24.73 8.14
C GLY A 82 -21.19 -25.02 8.67
N ARG A 83 -21.77 -26.18 8.31
CA ARG A 83 -23.05 -26.64 8.88
C ARG A 83 -22.95 -26.88 10.38
N LEU A 84 -21.89 -27.55 10.85
CA LEU A 84 -21.67 -27.81 12.28
C LEU A 84 -21.48 -26.52 13.06
N MET A 85 -20.72 -25.55 12.52
CA MET A 85 -20.55 -24.24 13.15
C MET A 85 -21.87 -23.46 13.22
N THR A 86 -22.69 -23.53 12.18
CA THR A 86 -24.03 -22.93 12.18
C THR A 86 -24.92 -23.56 13.26
N GLN A 87 -24.89 -24.89 13.38
CA GLN A 87 -25.64 -25.61 14.39
C GLN A 87 -25.17 -25.25 15.82
N ALA A 88 -23.86 -25.23 16.07
CA ALA A 88 -23.29 -24.86 17.37
C ALA A 88 -23.73 -23.44 17.81
N LYS A 89 -23.76 -22.49 16.87
CA LYS A 89 -24.24 -21.12 17.14
C LYS A 89 -25.73 -21.07 17.44
N ALA A 90 -26.55 -21.91 16.81
CA ALA A 90 -27.99 -21.98 17.06
C ALA A 90 -28.32 -22.67 18.40
N GLU A 91 -27.50 -23.62 18.83
CA GLU A 91 -27.71 -24.40 20.05
C GLU A 91 -27.19 -23.72 21.32
N ALA A 92 -26.13 -22.89 21.22
CA ALA A 92 -25.63 -22.11 22.33
C ALA A 92 -26.69 -21.10 22.81
N ARG A 93 -27.06 -21.16 24.09
CA ARG A 93 -28.14 -20.32 24.66
C ARG A 93 -27.69 -19.50 25.85
N GLU A 94 -26.70 -19.99 26.60
CA GLU A 94 -26.19 -19.25 27.76
C GLU A 94 -25.08 -18.28 27.36
N SER A 95 -24.96 -17.16 28.08
CA SER A 95 -23.99 -16.10 27.77
C SER A 95 -22.54 -16.59 27.71
N LEU A 96 -22.19 -17.67 28.42
CA LEU A 96 -20.85 -18.24 28.41
C LEU A 96 -20.63 -19.20 27.24
N GLU A 97 -21.62 -20.05 26.92
CA GLU A 97 -21.60 -20.93 25.75
C GLU A 97 -21.43 -20.12 24.46
N VAL A 98 -22.25 -19.07 24.30
CA VAL A 98 -22.21 -18.17 23.13
C VAL A 98 -20.83 -17.54 22.97
N ARG A 99 -20.22 -17.08 24.08
CA ARG A 99 -18.87 -16.49 24.06
C ARG A 99 -17.80 -17.51 23.66
N ARG A 100 -17.90 -18.75 24.12
CA ARG A 100 -16.93 -19.83 23.81
C ARG A 100 -17.06 -20.30 22.36
N VAL A 101 -18.28 -20.48 21.85
CA VAL A 101 -18.51 -20.77 20.42
C VAL A 101 -17.98 -19.62 19.55
N ALA A 102 -18.24 -18.36 19.92
CA ALA A 102 -17.71 -17.20 19.20
C ALA A 102 -16.17 -17.12 19.21
N LEU A 103 -15.54 -17.53 20.32
CA LEU A 103 -14.07 -17.63 20.40
C LEU A 103 -13.52 -18.68 19.45
N PHE A 104 -14.16 -19.85 19.37
CA PHE A 104 -13.77 -20.90 18.42
C PHE A 104 -13.98 -20.45 16.97
N GLU A 105 -15.14 -19.85 16.67
CA GLU A 105 -15.44 -19.30 15.35
C GLU A 105 -14.36 -18.31 14.92
N LYS A 106 -14.02 -17.35 15.79
CA LYS A 106 -13.00 -16.35 15.50
C LYS A 106 -11.59 -16.93 15.40
N GLY A 107 -11.23 -17.85 16.29
CA GLY A 107 -9.88 -18.38 16.42
C GLY A 107 -9.52 -19.43 15.37
N LEU A 108 -10.51 -20.15 14.84
CA LEU A 108 -10.28 -21.25 13.90
C LEU A 108 -11.13 -21.14 12.64
N TRP A 109 -12.46 -21.12 12.77
CA TRP A 109 -13.33 -21.22 11.61
C TRP A 109 -13.12 -20.08 10.60
N GLN A 110 -13.06 -18.84 11.08
CA GLN A 110 -12.82 -17.67 10.24
C GLN A 110 -11.41 -17.68 9.62
N TYR A 111 -10.43 -18.24 10.33
CA TYR A 111 -9.09 -18.45 9.77
C TYR A 111 -9.12 -19.47 8.61
N MET A 112 -9.87 -20.57 8.77
CA MET A 112 -10.04 -21.57 7.72
C MET A 112 -10.75 -21.02 6.48
N LEU A 113 -11.84 -20.27 6.67
CA LEU A 113 -12.54 -19.59 5.57
C LEU A 113 -11.61 -18.63 4.83
N LYS A 114 -10.87 -17.79 5.56
CA LYS A 114 -9.92 -16.85 4.96
C LYS A 114 -8.84 -17.57 4.16
N GLY A 115 -8.28 -18.65 4.70
CA GLY A 115 -7.24 -19.45 4.04
C GLY A 115 -7.76 -20.11 2.76
N ARG A 116 -8.92 -20.78 2.83
CA ARG A 116 -9.55 -21.43 1.68
C ARG A 116 -9.88 -20.44 0.57
N THR A 117 -10.50 -19.31 0.91
CA THR A 117 -10.84 -18.30 -0.08
C THR A 117 -9.57 -17.70 -0.71
N GLY A 118 -8.55 -17.41 0.10
CA GLY A 118 -7.26 -16.93 -0.42
C GLY A 118 -6.62 -17.89 -1.41
N TYR A 119 -6.67 -19.20 -1.12
CA TYR A 119 -6.19 -20.22 -2.04
C TYR A 119 -6.98 -20.25 -3.35
N LEU A 120 -8.32 -20.31 -3.29
CA LEU A 120 -9.17 -20.35 -4.47
C LEU A 120 -8.95 -19.13 -5.37
N VAL A 121 -8.89 -17.94 -4.78
CA VAL A 121 -8.62 -16.70 -5.49
C VAL A 121 -7.23 -16.75 -6.13
N ARG A 122 -6.17 -17.18 -5.41
CA ARG A 122 -4.83 -17.35 -5.98
C ARG A 122 -4.79 -18.32 -7.16
N GLN A 123 -5.51 -19.45 -7.07
CA GLN A 123 -5.60 -20.40 -8.18
C GLN A 123 -6.32 -19.78 -9.38
N TRP A 124 -7.38 -19.02 -9.12
CA TRP A 124 -8.09 -18.29 -10.16
C TRP A 124 -7.21 -17.20 -10.83
N TRP A 125 -6.40 -16.46 -10.07
CA TRP A 125 -5.46 -15.46 -10.62
C TRP A 125 -4.40 -16.08 -11.54
N LYS A 126 -4.03 -17.33 -11.29
CA LYS A 126 -3.09 -18.10 -12.13
C LYS A 126 -3.71 -18.56 -13.45
N GLN A 127 -5.04 -18.56 -13.59
CA GLN A 127 -5.69 -18.91 -14.85
C GLN A 127 -5.63 -17.70 -15.81
N PRO A 128 -5.08 -17.86 -17.02
CA PRO A 128 -5.15 -16.83 -18.05
C PRO A 128 -6.56 -16.82 -18.64
N ASP A 129 -7.44 -15.96 -18.14
CA ASP A 129 -8.72 -15.67 -18.78
C ASP A 129 -8.62 -14.36 -19.58
N PRO A 130 -8.65 -14.42 -20.93
CA PRO A 130 -8.59 -13.23 -21.79
C PRO A 130 -9.78 -12.28 -21.65
N GLN A 131 -10.93 -12.75 -21.14
CA GLN A 131 -12.14 -11.92 -21.00
C GLN A 131 -12.12 -11.06 -19.74
N LEU A 132 -11.12 -11.26 -18.88
CA LEU A 132 -11.15 -10.73 -17.54
C LEU A 132 -10.28 -9.48 -17.41
N GLN A 133 -10.96 -8.35 -17.36
CA GLN A 133 -10.34 -7.03 -17.24
C GLN A 133 -9.80 -6.84 -15.82
N ARG A 134 -8.55 -7.24 -15.57
CA ARG A 134 -7.83 -7.07 -14.29
C ARG A 134 -7.24 -5.66 -14.13
N SER A 135 -7.18 -4.90 -15.21
CA SER A 135 -6.74 -3.51 -15.25
C SER A 135 -7.75 -2.65 -15.98
N LEU A 136 -8.07 -1.50 -15.40
CA LEU A 136 -9.00 -0.53 -15.96
C LEU A 136 -8.26 0.79 -16.16
N ALA A 137 -8.12 1.21 -17.42
CA ALA A 137 -7.63 2.53 -17.78
C ALA A 137 -8.79 3.52 -17.74
N ILE A 138 -8.76 4.43 -16.77
CA ILE A 138 -9.80 5.40 -16.49
C ILE A 138 -9.45 6.71 -17.22
N PRO A 139 -10.25 7.14 -18.20
CA PRO A 139 -9.96 8.32 -18.97
C PRO A 139 -10.15 9.59 -18.17
N ARG A 140 -9.35 10.59 -18.54
CA ARG A 140 -9.57 11.96 -18.09
C ARG A 140 -10.78 12.55 -18.81
N ILE A 141 -11.45 13.52 -18.21
CA ILE A 141 -12.48 14.35 -18.82
C ILE A 141 -12.23 15.81 -18.51
N GLU A 142 -13.00 16.70 -19.14
CA GLU A 142 -13.05 18.10 -18.76
C GLU A 142 -13.45 18.26 -17.28
N PRO A 143 -12.97 19.33 -16.60
CA PRO A 143 -13.28 19.55 -15.19
C PRO A 143 -14.77 19.59 -14.87
N ALA A 144 -15.21 18.65 -14.04
CA ALA A 144 -16.54 18.65 -13.42
C ALA A 144 -16.53 19.21 -11.98
N GLU A 145 -15.34 19.57 -11.47
CA GLU A 145 -15.12 20.31 -10.20
C GLU A 145 -15.84 19.71 -8.98
N GLY A 146 -15.94 18.39 -8.94
CA GLY A 146 -16.53 17.63 -7.84
C GLY A 146 -18.06 17.49 -7.91
N ASP A 147 -18.73 17.98 -8.96
CA ASP A 147 -20.15 17.73 -9.19
C ASP A 147 -20.34 16.47 -10.07
N PRO A 148 -20.80 15.33 -9.49
CA PRO A 148 -20.97 14.10 -10.25
C PRO A 148 -22.04 14.20 -11.35
N SER A 149 -22.93 15.20 -11.32
CA SER A 149 -23.94 15.40 -12.37
C SER A 149 -23.36 16.00 -13.66
N GLN A 150 -22.22 16.70 -13.58
CA GLN A 150 -21.56 17.34 -14.72
C GLN A 150 -20.53 16.44 -15.41
N ALA A 151 -20.13 15.33 -14.78
CA ALA A 151 -19.18 14.39 -15.36
C ALA A 151 -19.74 13.72 -16.63
N ASP A 152 -18.99 13.79 -17.72
CA ASP A 152 -19.28 13.10 -18.98
C ASP A 152 -18.78 11.65 -18.91
N PHE A 153 -19.67 10.69 -19.17
CA PHE A 153 -19.38 9.26 -19.14
C PHE A 153 -19.45 8.61 -20.53
N THR A 154 -19.42 9.41 -21.60
CA THR A 154 -19.53 8.93 -22.98
C THR A 154 -18.37 7.98 -23.33
N GLU A 155 -17.13 8.41 -23.05
CA GLU A 155 -15.91 7.63 -23.29
C GLU A 155 -15.40 6.91 -22.02
N ALA A 156 -16.29 6.60 -21.07
CA ALA A 156 -15.87 6.08 -19.77
C ALA A 156 -15.31 4.67 -19.81
N ALA A 157 -14.36 4.39 -18.91
CA ALA A 157 -13.93 3.03 -18.63
C ALA A 157 -15.10 2.25 -18.01
N THR A 158 -15.44 1.11 -18.58
CA THR A 158 -16.69 0.41 -18.22
C THR A 158 -16.43 -1.01 -17.70
N ILE A 159 -16.99 -1.32 -16.53
CA ILE A 159 -17.06 -2.67 -15.97
C ILE A 159 -18.44 -3.26 -16.29
N LYS A 160 -18.47 -4.25 -17.18
CA LYS A 160 -19.69 -4.98 -17.59
C LYS A 160 -19.71 -6.45 -17.16
N ALA A 161 -18.54 -7.06 -17.03
CA ALA A 161 -18.41 -8.43 -16.54
C ALA A 161 -18.41 -8.41 -15.01
N TRP A 162 -19.55 -8.80 -14.42
CA TRP A 162 -19.72 -8.92 -12.99
C TRP A 162 -19.77 -10.39 -12.61
N LEU A 163 -19.08 -10.73 -11.52
CA LEU A 163 -18.86 -12.11 -11.11
C LEU A 163 -19.42 -12.33 -9.70
N THR A 164 -19.65 -13.57 -9.32
CA THR A 164 -19.79 -14.00 -7.93
C THR A 164 -18.41 -14.01 -7.25
N GLU A 165 -18.36 -14.16 -5.93
CA GLU A 165 -17.09 -14.27 -5.20
C GLU A 165 -16.25 -15.49 -5.62
N THR A 166 -16.89 -16.51 -6.20
CA THR A 166 -16.26 -17.72 -6.72
C THR A 166 -15.83 -17.60 -8.18
N GLY A 167 -16.18 -16.50 -8.85
CA GLY A 167 -15.77 -16.19 -10.23
C GLY A 167 -16.75 -16.60 -11.32
N GLU A 168 -17.96 -17.04 -10.97
CA GLU A 168 -19.02 -17.32 -11.95
C GLU A 168 -19.71 -16.00 -12.39
N PRO A 169 -20.28 -15.90 -13.59
CA PRO A 169 -21.05 -14.72 -13.98
C PRO A 169 -22.22 -14.45 -13.03
N SER A 170 -22.36 -13.20 -12.59
CA SER A 170 -23.48 -12.76 -11.75
C SER A 170 -24.77 -12.65 -12.57
N GLU A 171 -25.90 -13.08 -12.01
CA GLU A 171 -27.23 -12.90 -12.60
C GLU A 171 -27.73 -11.43 -12.57
N ARG A 172 -27.10 -10.58 -11.74
CA ARG A 172 -27.44 -9.15 -11.66
C ARG A 172 -27.00 -8.39 -12.93
N LYS A 173 -27.85 -7.46 -13.37
CA LYS A 173 -27.59 -6.59 -14.53
C LYS A 173 -26.93 -5.29 -14.06
N LEU A 174 -25.62 -5.36 -13.85
CA LEU A 174 -24.83 -4.27 -13.29
C LEU A 174 -23.95 -3.61 -14.35
N GLU A 175 -23.74 -2.30 -14.22
CA GLU A 175 -22.75 -1.55 -15.00
C GLU A 175 -22.10 -0.50 -14.10
N ALA A 176 -20.77 -0.39 -14.16
CA ALA A 176 -20.05 0.74 -13.58
C ALA A 176 -19.23 1.45 -14.65
N ARG A 177 -19.34 2.77 -14.71
CA ARG A 177 -18.56 3.64 -15.60
C ARG A 177 -17.69 4.57 -14.79
N LEU A 178 -16.42 4.69 -15.15
CA LEU A 178 -15.44 5.49 -14.41
C LEU A 178 -14.73 6.48 -15.34
N VAL A 179 -14.56 7.71 -14.86
CA VAL A 179 -13.79 8.81 -15.47
C VAL A 179 -13.13 9.64 -14.37
N HIS A 180 -12.17 10.51 -14.69
CA HIS A 180 -11.62 11.46 -13.73
C HIS A 180 -11.36 12.83 -14.37
N ASP A 181 -11.35 13.92 -13.60
CA ASP A 181 -10.95 15.24 -14.13
C ASP A 181 -9.52 15.65 -13.71
N GLY A 182 -8.84 14.80 -12.95
CA GLY A 182 -7.51 15.06 -12.37
C GLY A 182 -7.56 15.63 -10.95
N LYS A 183 -8.74 15.97 -10.44
CA LYS A 183 -8.99 16.30 -9.02
C LYS A 183 -9.94 15.31 -8.35
N TYR A 184 -10.87 14.72 -9.11
CA TYR A 184 -11.88 13.78 -8.65
C TYR A 184 -11.94 12.55 -9.58
N LEU A 185 -12.15 11.38 -8.97
CA LEU A 185 -12.63 10.18 -9.65
C LEU A 185 -14.16 10.20 -9.63
N TYR A 186 -14.78 10.03 -10.78
CA TYR A 186 -16.22 9.92 -10.92
C TYR A 186 -16.62 8.50 -11.27
N ALA A 187 -17.68 8.03 -10.65
CA ALA A 187 -18.28 6.73 -10.94
C ALA A 187 -19.79 6.89 -11.19
N ARG A 188 -20.30 6.27 -12.26
CA ARG A 188 -21.72 6.06 -12.49
C ARG A 188 -22.02 4.58 -12.28
N LEU A 189 -22.73 4.26 -11.21
CA LEU A 189 -23.04 2.93 -10.73
C LEU A 189 -24.51 2.62 -11.04
N GLN A 190 -24.75 1.64 -11.90
CA GLN A 190 -26.08 1.27 -12.36
C GLN A 190 -26.41 -0.17 -11.99
N ASP A 191 -27.62 -0.37 -11.47
CA ASP A 191 -28.22 -1.66 -11.21
C ASP A 191 -29.60 -1.71 -11.86
N ALA A 192 -29.71 -2.49 -12.94
CA ALA A 192 -30.96 -2.71 -13.68
C ALA A 192 -31.61 -4.06 -13.32
N SER A 193 -31.23 -4.64 -12.18
CA SER A 193 -31.88 -5.82 -11.61
C SER A 193 -33.10 -5.37 -10.82
N PRO A 194 -34.18 -6.19 -10.73
CA PRO A 194 -35.31 -5.88 -9.85
C PRO A 194 -34.82 -5.55 -8.44
N ARG A 195 -35.18 -4.38 -7.91
CA ARG A 195 -34.76 -3.94 -6.57
C ARG A 195 -35.18 -4.97 -5.54
N THR A 196 -34.20 -5.53 -4.83
CA THR A 196 -34.43 -6.51 -3.76
C THR A 196 -34.52 -5.85 -2.38
N SER A 197 -33.78 -4.77 -2.11
CA SER A 197 -33.79 -4.09 -0.79
C SER A 197 -33.21 -2.67 -0.81
N PRO A 198 -33.68 -1.75 0.08
CA PRO A 198 -33.00 -0.48 0.35
C PRO A 198 -31.61 -0.64 1.00
N ASP A 199 -31.33 -1.80 1.60
CA ASP A 199 -30.05 -2.07 2.27
C ASP A 199 -28.95 -2.57 1.32
N ASP A 200 -29.28 -2.76 0.04
CA ASP A 200 -28.27 -3.16 -0.95
C ASP A 200 -27.25 -2.03 -1.15
N THR A 201 -25.96 -2.31 -1.04
CA THR A 201 -24.89 -1.30 -1.17
C THR A 201 -23.94 -1.52 -2.33
N TRP A 202 -23.25 -0.46 -2.73
CA TRP A 202 -22.05 -0.53 -3.56
C TRP A 202 -20.83 -0.31 -2.68
N ASP A 203 -19.80 -1.14 -2.83
CA ASP A 203 -18.54 -1.01 -2.11
C ASP A 203 -17.40 -0.79 -3.11
N LEU A 204 -16.66 0.30 -2.94
CA LEU A 204 -15.35 0.50 -3.56
C LEU A 204 -14.29 0.33 -2.48
N VAL A 205 -13.40 -0.64 -2.66
CA VAL A 205 -12.21 -0.80 -1.83
C VAL A 205 -11.00 -0.44 -2.67
N CYS A 206 -10.14 0.42 -2.16
CA CYS A 206 -8.93 0.80 -2.88
C CYS A 206 -7.75 1.06 -1.95
N THR A 207 -6.54 0.83 -2.47
CA THR A 207 -5.30 1.19 -1.79
C THR A 207 -4.30 1.65 -2.84
N PHE A 208 -3.41 2.56 -2.47
CA PHE A 208 -2.33 2.96 -3.35
C PHE A 208 -1.36 1.79 -3.58
N ARG A 209 -1.05 1.05 -2.52
CA ARG A 209 -0.15 -0.11 -2.55
C ARG A 209 -0.60 -1.22 -1.60
N PRO A 210 -0.23 -2.49 -1.88
CA PRO A 210 -0.57 -3.61 -1.03
C PRO A 210 -0.18 -3.52 0.44
N ASP A 211 0.94 -2.90 0.75
CA ASP A 211 1.46 -2.76 2.10
C ASP A 211 0.77 -1.67 2.94
N LEU A 212 -0.17 -0.92 2.34
CA LEU A 212 -0.88 0.18 2.98
C LEU A 212 -2.34 -0.19 3.32
N PRO A 213 -2.91 0.39 4.41
CA PRO A 213 -4.32 0.20 4.72
C PRO A 213 -5.21 0.61 3.55
N ALA A 214 -6.22 -0.20 3.26
CA ALA A 214 -7.21 0.13 2.25
C ALA A 214 -8.17 1.23 2.73
N CYS A 215 -8.63 2.03 1.79
CA CYS A 215 -9.84 2.82 1.92
C CYS A 215 -11.02 1.98 1.47
N ARG A 216 -12.11 2.03 2.23
CA ARG A 216 -13.40 1.47 1.84
C ARG A 216 -14.42 2.58 1.75
N TYR A 217 -15.15 2.61 0.67
CA TYR A 217 -16.29 3.48 0.44
C TYR A 217 -17.51 2.62 0.24
N ARG A 218 -18.57 2.92 0.98
CA ARG A 218 -19.85 2.24 0.86
C ARG A 218 -20.93 3.25 0.51
N PHE A 219 -21.68 2.94 -0.54
CA PHE A 219 -22.72 3.79 -1.08
C PHE A 219 -24.07 3.07 -1.06
N TRP A 220 -25.09 3.74 -0.57
CA TRP A 220 -26.47 3.24 -0.55
C TRP A 220 -27.27 3.81 -1.74
N PRO A 221 -28.38 3.16 -2.12
CA PRO A 221 -29.20 3.60 -3.25
C PRO A 221 -29.90 4.94 -3.01
N ASP A 222 -30.02 5.37 -1.75
CA ASP A 222 -30.53 6.68 -1.33
C ASP A 222 -29.47 7.79 -1.35
N GLY A 223 -28.24 7.46 -1.77
CA GLY A 223 -27.12 8.38 -1.83
C GLY A 223 -26.33 8.52 -0.53
N HIS A 224 -26.71 7.84 0.55
CA HIS A 224 -25.89 7.81 1.75
C HIS A 224 -24.50 7.20 1.46
N VAL A 225 -23.46 7.74 2.11
CA VAL A 225 -22.08 7.28 1.94
C VAL A 225 -21.39 7.16 3.30
N THR A 226 -20.65 6.07 3.47
CA THR A 226 -19.67 5.94 4.55
C THR A 226 -18.31 5.63 3.98
N ALA A 227 -17.26 6.04 4.70
CA ALA A 227 -15.90 5.70 4.33
C ALA A 227 -15.06 5.35 5.55
N SER A 228 -14.12 4.43 5.38
CA SER A 228 -13.12 4.04 6.37
C SER A 228 -11.73 3.98 5.76
N TYR A 229 -10.71 4.20 6.59
CA TYR A 229 -9.29 4.03 6.24
C TYR A 229 -8.63 3.12 7.28
N GLY A 230 -8.27 1.90 6.87
CA GLY A 230 -7.89 0.84 7.80
C GLY A 230 -8.94 0.65 8.89
N SER A 231 -8.52 0.63 10.16
CA SER A 231 -9.44 0.52 11.31
C SER A 231 -10.20 1.81 11.66
N THR A 232 -9.96 2.92 10.95
CA THR A 232 -10.59 4.21 11.25
C THR A 232 -11.93 4.31 10.53
N ALA A 233 -13.02 4.18 11.29
CA ALA A 233 -14.37 4.42 10.80
C ALA A 233 -14.65 5.93 10.61
N ASN A 234 -15.64 6.27 9.77
CA ASN A 234 -16.13 7.63 9.54
C ASN A 234 -15.04 8.62 9.08
N TRP A 235 -14.12 8.13 8.25
CA TRP A 235 -13.08 8.96 7.67
C TRP A 235 -13.71 9.99 6.70
N LYS A 236 -13.30 11.26 6.83
CA LYS A 236 -13.81 12.38 6.02
C LYS A 236 -13.24 12.31 4.61
N SER A 237 -13.77 11.39 3.81
CA SER A 237 -13.28 11.12 2.46
C SER A 237 -13.57 12.26 1.47
N GLY A 238 -14.57 13.10 1.76
CA GLY A 238 -15.04 14.14 0.85
C GLY A 238 -15.84 13.61 -0.34
N ALA A 239 -16.30 12.35 -0.26
CA ALA A 239 -17.17 11.76 -1.27
C ALA A 239 -18.50 12.51 -1.40
N VAL A 240 -18.93 12.74 -2.64
CA VAL A 240 -20.21 13.36 -2.98
C VAL A 240 -21.00 12.39 -3.85
N THR A 241 -22.30 12.27 -3.59
CA THR A 241 -23.20 11.36 -4.30
C THR A 241 -24.36 12.13 -4.91
N LYS A 242 -24.90 11.62 -6.01
CA LYS A 242 -26.11 12.13 -6.65
C LYS A 242 -26.91 10.97 -7.23
N ILE A 243 -28.18 10.88 -6.86
CA ILE A 243 -29.12 9.93 -7.47
C ILE A 243 -29.50 10.48 -8.85
N GLU A 244 -29.34 9.67 -9.89
CA GLU A 244 -29.77 9.98 -11.25
C GLU A 244 -31.18 9.40 -11.48
N SER A 245 -32.08 10.21 -12.06
CA SER A 245 -33.41 9.73 -12.44
C SER A 245 -33.30 8.68 -13.54
N ALA A 246 -33.89 7.51 -13.31
CA ALA A 246 -33.86 6.37 -14.23
C ALA A 246 -35.25 5.74 -14.33
N PRO A 247 -35.52 4.90 -15.35
CA PRO A 247 -36.76 4.16 -15.48
C PRO A 247 -37.08 3.31 -14.24
N GLU A 248 -38.35 2.99 -14.06
CA GLU A 248 -38.80 2.15 -12.94
C GLU A 248 -38.03 0.82 -12.89
N GLY A 249 -37.56 0.46 -11.70
CA GLY A 249 -36.76 -0.74 -11.47
C GLY A 249 -35.26 -0.60 -11.75
N VAL A 250 -34.78 0.56 -12.24
CA VAL A 250 -33.35 0.83 -12.43
C VAL A 250 -32.87 1.82 -11.36
N SER A 251 -31.76 1.47 -10.69
CA SER A 251 -31.11 2.36 -9.74
C SER A 251 -29.80 2.88 -10.35
N VAL A 252 -29.64 4.20 -10.40
CA VAL A 252 -28.40 4.84 -10.87
C VAL A 252 -27.90 5.82 -9.82
N LEU A 253 -26.67 5.58 -9.37
CA LEU A 253 -25.96 6.45 -8.44
C LEU A 253 -24.72 7.01 -9.11
N ARG A 254 -24.56 8.34 -9.07
CA ARG A 254 -23.31 9.00 -9.45
C ARG A 254 -22.53 9.39 -8.22
N VAL A 255 -21.21 9.23 -8.29
CA VAL A 255 -20.29 9.47 -7.17
C VAL A 255 -19.12 10.31 -7.68
N ALA A 256 -18.69 11.28 -6.89
CA ALA A 256 -17.44 12.00 -7.04
C ALA A 256 -16.56 11.76 -5.80
N LEU A 257 -15.34 11.28 -6.00
CA LEU A 257 -14.38 10.96 -4.96
C LEU A 257 -13.14 11.83 -5.15
N PRO A 258 -12.75 12.67 -4.18
CA PRO A 258 -11.56 13.50 -4.34
C PRO A 258 -10.31 12.63 -4.46
N LEU A 259 -9.53 12.79 -5.53
CA LEU A 259 -8.32 12.00 -5.75
C LEU A 259 -7.29 12.21 -4.64
N ARG A 260 -7.21 13.42 -4.07
CA ARG A 260 -6.31 13.77 -2.95
C ARG A 260 -6.56 12.93 -1.68
N THR A 261 -7.75 12.39 -1.51
CA THR A 261 -8.10 11.56 -0.36
C THR A 261 -8.29 10.11 -0.75
N LEU A 262 -8.61 9.78 -2.00
CA LEU A 262 -9.09 8.46 -2.47
C LEU A 262 -8.48 7.21 -1.80
N THR A 263 -7.15 7.19 -1.60
CA THR A 263 -6.40 6.05 -1.05
C THR A 263 -5.83 6.32 0.36
N GLY A 264 -6.35 7.33 1.05
CA GLY A 264 -5.83 7.85 2.33
C GLY A 264 -4.59 8.74 2.15
N ARG A 265 -3.78 8.47 1.12
CA ARG A 265 -2.64 9.31 0.69
C ARG A 265 -2.92 10.14 -0.56
N GLY A 266 -3.96 9.77 -1.29
CA GLY A 266 -4.35 10.39 -2.55
C GLY A 266 -3.62 9.80 -3.75
N VAL A 267 -4.10 10.17 -4.94
CA VAL A 267 -3.55 9.79 -6.24
C VAL A 267 -3.65 10.96 -7.21
N GLU A 268 -2.88 10.94 -8.29
CA GLU A 268 -2.86 12.00 -9.32
C GLU A 268 -3.13 11.41 -10.72
N ALA A 269 -3.47 12.27 -11.68
CA ALA A 269 -3.56 11.83 -13.08
C ALA A 269 -2.21 11.24 -13.55
N GLY A 270 -2.28 10.15 -14.32
CA GLY A 270 -1.10 9.37 -14.73
C GLY A 270 -0.75 8.22 -13.77
N TRP A 271 -1.31 8.19 -12.55
CA TRP A 271 -0.95 7.20 -11.55
C TRP A 271 -1.82 5.95 -11.64
N GLN A 272 -1.32 4.88 -11.01
CA GLN A 272 -2.05 3.64 -10.80
C GLN A 272 -2.32 3.42 -9.32
N PHE A 273 -3.41 2.74 -9.01
CA PHE A 273 -3.72 2.26 -7.68
C PHE A 273 -4.49 0.95 -7.76
N ARG A 274 -4.59 0.25 -6.62
CA ARG A 274 -5.30 -1.02 -6.52
C ARG A 274 -6.72 -0.79 -6.08
N ALA A 275 -7.69 -1.41 -6.74
CA ALA A 275 -9.09 -1.28 -6.39
C ALA A 275 -9.92 -2.54 -6.67
N THR A 276 -11.07 -2.65 -6.01
CA THR A 276 -12.16 -3.52 -6.42
C THR A 276 -13.50 -2.82 -6.20
N LEU A 277 -14.49 -3.20 -6.99
CA LEU A 277 -15.85 -2.69 -6.89
C LEU A 277 -16.81 -3.87 -6.69
N SER A 278 -17.76 -3.72 -5.78
CA SER A 278 -18.72 -4.77 -5.44
C SER A 278 -20.12 -4.20 -5.25
N ARG A 279 -21.12 -5.02 -5.56
CA ARG A 279 -22.53 -4.82 -5.25
C ARG A 279 -22.93 -5.86 -4.21
N ILE A 280 -23.32 -5.40 -3.02
CA ILE A 280 -23.68 -6.23 -1.88
C ILE A 280 -25.19 -6.19 -1.71
N ALA A 281 -25.86 -7.32 -1.84
CA ALA A 281 -27.30 -7.44 -1.58
C ALA A 281 -27.58 -7.68 -0.09
N ALA A 282 -28.75 -7.24 0.37
CA ALA A 282 -29.19 -7.46 1.75
C ALA A 282 -29.33 -8.94 2.14
N ASP A 283 -29.58 -9.81 1.16
CA ASP A 283 -29.68 -11.26 1.35
C ASP A 283 -28.30 -11.97 1.40
N GLY A 284 -27.20 -11.21 1.36
CA GLY A 284 -25.84 -11.71 1.42
C GLY A 284 -25.26 -12.16 0.07
N ARG A 285 -26.00 -12.05 -1.04
CA ARG A 285 -25.45 -12.30 -2.37
C ARG A 285 -24.62 -11.12 -2.84
N HIS A 286 -23.43 -11.40 -3.36
CA HIS A 286 -22.50 -10.38 -3.82
C HIS A 286 -22.20 -10.54 -5.31
N ALA A 287 -22.12 -9.41 -6.00
CA ALA A 287 -21.53 -9.33 -7.32
C ALA A 287 -20.27 -8.46 -7.24
N VAL A 288 -19.16 -8.92 -7.80
CA VAL A 288 -17.84 -8.32 -7.68
C VAL A 288 -17.24 -8.12 -9.07
N TRP A 289 -16.43 -7.07 -9.25
CA TRP A 289 -15.66 -6.88 -10.49
C TRP A 289 -14.61 -7.98 -10.65
N LEU A 290 -13.91 -8.32 -9.57
CA LEU A 290 -12.91 -9.39 -9.53
C LEU A 290 -13.26 -10.38 -8.41
N PRO A 291 -13.07 -11.69 -8.61
CA PRO A 291 -13.39 -12.71 -7.63
C PRO A 291 -12.53 -12.51 -6.39
N ALA A 292 -13.23 -12.18 -5.33
CA ALA A 292 -12.72 -11.85 -4.01
C ALA A 292 -13.89 -11.99 -3.06
N VAL A 293 -13.62 -12.21 -1.77
CA VAL A 293 -14.65 -11.93 -0.77
C VAL A 293 -15.05 -10.46 -0.91
N ALA A 294 -16.34 -10.18 -1.05
CA ALA A 294 -16.84 -8.84 -1.24
C ALA A 294 -16.44 -7.97 -0.06
N GLY A 295 -15.90 -6.79 -0.37
CA GLY A 295 -15.39 -5.88 0.64
C GLY A 295 -14.11 -6.35 1.33
N SER A 296 -13.40 -7.33 0.76
CA SER A 296 -12.05 -7.63 1.18
C SER A 296 -11.12 -6.46 0.92
N GLU A 297 -10.24 -6.22 1.89
CA GLU A 297 -9.18 -5.24 1.85
C GLU A 297 -7.83 -5.89 1.50
N LEU A 298 -7.81 -7.19 1.22
CA LEU A 298 -6.58 -7.90 0.86
C LEU A 298 -6.10 -7.45 -0.53
N PRO A 299 -4.91 -6.86 -0.61
CA PRO A 299 -4.43 -6.24 -1.84
C PRO A 299 -4.27 -7.19 -3.02
N GLU A 300 -3.95 -8.46 -2.75
CA GLU A 300 -3.82 -9.49 -3.77
C GLU A 300 -5.14 -9.76 -4.53
N TRP A 301 -6.27 -9.24 -4.02
CA TRP A 301 -7.59 -9.40 -4.60
C TRP A 301 -8.08 -8.12 -5.31
N LEU A 302 -7.23 -7.10 -5.39
CA LEU A 302 -7.54 -5.83 -6.03
C LEU A 302 -6.96 -5.77 -7.45
N GLY A 303 -7.77 -5.32 -8.39
CA GLY A 303 -7.34 -5.00 -9.74
C GLY A 303 -6.55 -3.71 -9.79
N THR A 304 -6.07 -3.33 -10.98
CA THR A 304 -5.37 -2.06 -11.19
C THR A 304 -6.31 -1.04 -11.81
N PHE A 305 -6.46 0.12 -11.19
CA PHE A 305 -7.05 1.30 -11.82
C PHE A 305 -5.91 2.25 -12.24
N SER A 306 -5.90 2.68 -13.50
CA SER A 306 -4.91 3.60 -14.06
C SER A 306 -5.59 4.90 -14.47
N LEU A 307 -5.23 6.03 -13.87
CA LEU A 307 -5.74 7.35 -14.22
C LEU A 307 -4.96 7.87 -15.42
N LEU A 308 -5.60 8.10 -16.56
CA LEU A 308 -4.91 8.57 -17.77
C LEU A 308 -4.59 10.07 -17.70
N SER A 309 -3.36 10.47 -18.08
CA SER A 309 -2.96 11.88 -18.06
C SER A 309 -3.60 12.76 -19.17
N PRO A 310 -3.65 12.33 -20.45
CA PRO A 310 -4.20 13.15 -21.53
C PRO A 310 -5.73 13.06 -21.58
N LEU A 311 -6.36 14.05 -22.24
CA LEU A 311 -7.80 14.01 -22.53
C LEU A 311 -8.10 12.95 -23.61
N PRO A 312 -9.32 12.38 -23.64
CA PRO A 312 -9.70 11.39 -24.64
C PRO A 312 -9.70 12.03 -26.02
N GLY A 313 -8.90 11.49 -26.94
CA GLY A 313 -8.76 12.01 -28.31
C GLY A 313 -7.39 12.65 -28.60
N ASP A 314 -6.61 12.97 -27.56
CA ASP A 314 -5.18 13.19 -27.74
C ASP A 314 -4.53 11.84 -28.02
N ALA A 315 -3.80 11.72 -29.15
CA ALA A 315 -3.25 10.44 -29.62
C ALA A 315 -2.56 9.68 -28.47
N ALA A 316 -3.07 8.47 -28.18
CA ALA A 316 -2.58 7.63 -27.11
C ALA A 316 -1.13 7.22 -27.37
N THR A 317 -0.18 7.91 -26.74
CA THR A 317 1.12 7.33 -26.47
C THR A 317 0.96 6.33 -25.34
N THR A 318 1.31 5.08 -25.62
CA THR A 318 1.71 4.02 -24.67
C THR A 318 2.30 4.64 -23.40
N PRO A 319 1.99 4.13 -22.18
CA PRO A 319 2.49 4.70 -20.93
C PRO A 319 4.03 4.65 -20.91
N SER A 320 4.64 5.71 -21.39
CA SER A 320 6.02 6.06 -21.12
C SER A 320 6.05 6.64 -19.71
N GLN A 321 7.09 6.29 -18.96
CA GLN A 321 7.42 6.83 -17.64
C GLN A 321 7.76 8.33 -17.74
N ASN A 322 6.81 9.15 -18.17
CA ASN A 322 7.06 10.56 -18.44
C ASN A 322 6.88 11.36 -17.17
N LEU A 323 8.04 11.63 -16.58
CA LEU A 323 8.35 12.67 -15.61
C LEU A 323 7.67 14.02 -15.97
N PRO A 324 7.32 14.84 -14.96
CA PRO A 324 6.81 16.20 -15.19
C PRO A 324 7.86 17.07 -15.92
N PRO A 325 7.42 18.09 -16.66
CA PRO A 325 8.22 18.78 -17.68
C PRO A 325 9.51 19.36 -17.12
N GLU A 326 10.60 19.17 -17.87
CA GLU A 326 11.90 19.82 -17.67
C GLU A 326 11.71 21.31 -17.37
N GLN A 327 11.90 21.69 -16.11
CA GLN A 327 12.49 23.00 -15.86
C GLN A 327 13.90 22.88 -16.41
N THR A 328 14.26 23.70 -17.40
CA THR A 328 15.56 23.69 -18.06
C THR A 328 16.63 23.99 -17.02
N LEU A 329 17.14 22.94 -16.38
CA LEU A 329 18.33 22.97 -15.54
C LEU A 329 19.54 22.98 -16.50
N ALA A 330 20.69 23.45 -16.01
CA ALA A 330 21.91 23.51 -16.82
C ALA A 330 22.23 22.15 -17.48
N PRO A 331 22.92 22.11 -18.65
CA PRO A 331 23.32 20.86 -19.27
C PRO A 331 24.01 19.91 -18.28
N GLY A 332 23.61 18.63 -18.25
CA GLY A 332 24.11 17.64 -17.30
C GLY A 332 23.39 17.62 -15.94
N VAL A 333 22.33 18.41 -15.74
CA VAL A 333 21.55 18.40 -14.49
C VAL A 333 20.16 17.83 -14.72
N ASN A 334 19.87 16.70 -14.08
CA ASN A 334 18.58 16.02 -14.13
C ASN A 334 17.87 16.11 -12.77
N MET A 335 16.55 16.20 -12.79
CA MET A 335 15.75 16.24 -11.58
C MET A 335 14.51 15.39 -11.71
N ARG A 336 14.24 14.56 -10.70
CA ARG A 336 13.07 13.68 -10.63
C ARG A 336 12.43 13.70 -9.25
N VAL A 337 11.22 13.15 -9.19
CA VAL A 337 10.48 12.97 -7.94
C VAL A 337 10.29 11.47 -7.75
N LEU A 338 10.64 10.97 -6.57
CA LEU A 338 10.58 9.55 -6.23
C LEU A 338 9.68 9.29 -5.02
N ASP A 339 9.08 8.12 -4.99
CA ASP A 339 8.50 7.55 -3.76
C ASP A 339 9.64 7.12 -2.81
N PRO A 340 9.48 7.24 -1.48
CA PRO A 340 10.41 6.73 -0.48
C PRO A 340 10.93 5.31 -0.72
N HIS A 341 10.11 4.43 -1.29
CA HIS A 341 10.48 3.04 -1.52
C HIS A 341 11.25 2.83 -2.82
N ASP A 342 11.26 3.84 -3.71
CA ASP A 342 12.08 3.85 -4.93
C ASP A 342 13.46 4.50 -4.67
N LEU A 343 13.72 4.94 -3.44
CA LEU A 343 15.05 5.35 -3.02
C LEU A 343 15.96 4.13 -2.98
N THR A 344 16.99 4.16 -3.81
CA THR A 344 18.04 3.16 -3.83
C THR A 344 19.35 3.81 -3.46
N MET A 345 20.12 3.15 -2.59
CA MET A 345 21.49 3.59 -2.30
C MET A 345 22.39 3.28 -3.49
N ALA A 346 23.29 4.21 -3.83
CA ALA A 346 24.38 3.91 -4.75
C ALA A 346 25.41 3.02 -4.03
N THR A 347 25.83 1.93 -4.66
CA THR A 347 26.85 1.02 -4.10
C THR A 347 28.26 1.59 -4.17
N ASP A 348 28.47 2.59 -5.02
CA ASP A 348 29.77 3.20 -5.32
C ASP A 348 29.84 4.66 -4.82
N ASP A 349 29.11 4.97 -3.75
CA ASP A 349 29.12 6.29 -3.11
C ASP A 349 30.36 6.49 -2.23
N LEU A 350 31.15 7.53 -2.55
CA LEU A 350 32.35 7.91 -1.82
C LEU A 350 32.06 8.47 -0.43
N LEU A 351 30.84 8.95 -0.19
CA LEU A 351 30.43 9.54 1.09
C LEU A 351 29.91 8.47 2.06
N GLN A 352 29.69 7.25 1.59
CA GLN A 352 29.09 6.18 2.39
C GLN A 352 29.90 5.90 3.66
N GLY A 353 29.24 6.04 4.81
CA GLY A 353 29.84 5.84 6.13
C GLY A 353 30.86 6.91 6.56
N LYS A 354 31.07 7.98 5.78
CA LYS A 354 31.96 9.09 6.12
C LYS A 354 31.21 10.15 6.94
N PRO A 355 31.76 10.62 8.07
CA PRO A 355 31.18 11.73 8.81
C PRO A 355 31.39 13.05 8.07
N PHE A 356 30.53 14.04 8.34
CA PHE A 356 30.71 15.41 7.85
C PHE A 356 30.89 16.39 9.01
N THR A 357 31.50 17.53 8.70
CA THR A 357 31.56 18.72 9.55
C THR A 357 30.76 19.85 8.93
N THR A 358 30.37 20.84 9.73
CA THR A 358 29.65 22.01 9.25
C THR A 358 30.46 23.28 9.44
N SER A 359 30.32 24.22 8.50
CA SER A 359 30.88 25.56 8.61
C SER A 359 29.79 26.62 8.32
N PRO A 360 29.57 27.60 9.21
CA PRO A 360 30.29 27.84 10.46
C PRO A 360 29.98 26.80 11.57
N GLN A 361 30.96 26.52 12.43
CA GLN A 361 30.85 25.54 13.52
C GLN A 361 30.05 26.09 14.71
N GLU A 362 28.72 26.03 14.72
CA GLU A 362 27.91 26.28 15.93
C GLU A 362 26.63 25.42 16.03
N THR A 363 26.15 25.27 17.27
CA THR A 363 25.14 24.33 17.80
C THR A 363 23.88 24.14 16.97
N SER A 364 23.63 22.90 16.55
CA SER A 364 22.31 22.45 16.07
C SER A 364 21.33 22.34 17.24
N TRP A 365 20.12 22.89 17.06
CA TRP A 365 19.05 22.85 18.05
C TRP A 365 18.07 21.71 17.73
N TYR A 366 18.21 20.55 18.38
CA TYR A 366 17.16 19.54 18.32
C TYR A 366 15.95 19.99 19.15
N GLY A 367 14.76 19.97 18.54
CA GLY A 367 13.48 20.22 19.20
C GLY A 367 13.26 19.23 20.34
N GLY A 368 13.60 19.66 21.56
CA GLY A 368 13.67 18.79 22.75
C GLY A 368 14.58 19.32 23.86
N GLY A 369 15.35 20.39 23.62
CA GLY A 369 16.05 21.12 24.69
C GLY A 369 17.41 20.55 25.11
N ARG A 370 17.99 19.62 24.34
CA ARG A 370 19.41 19.24 24.48
C ARG A 370 20.10 19.38 23.13
N GLY A 371 21.09 20.27 23.06
CA GLY A 371 21.99 20.35 21.91
C GLY A 371 22.88 19.12 21.86
N SER A 372 22.93 18.42 20.73
CA SER A 372 23.96 17.41 20.48
C SER A 372 25.11 18.07 19.71
N ARG A 373 26.35 17.79 20.12
CA ARG A 373 27.58 18.19 19.43
C ARG A 373 28.14 17.05 18.57
N GLU A 374 27.38 15.97 18.40
CA GLU A 374 27.87 14.75 17.76
C GLU A 374 27.71 14.83 16.24
N PRO A 375 28.73 14.47 15.46
CA PRO A 375 28.60 14.30 14.01
C PRO A 375 27.57 13.20 13.74
N CYS A 376 26.50 13.53 13.03
CA CYS A 376 25.46 12.57 12.66
C CYS A 376 25.99 11.65 11.54
N PRO A 377 26.04 10.32 11.74
CA PRO A 377 26.32 9.41 10.63
C PRO A 377 25.16 9.45 9.64
N ILE A 378 25.48 9.49 8.34
CA ILE A 378 24.51 9.25 7.26
C ILE A 378 24.23 7.76 7.26
N LEU A 379 23.22 7.33 8.01
CA LEU A 379 22.36 6.21 7.62
C LEU A 379 21.02 6.44 8.29
N SER A 380 20.11 6.98 7.51
CA SER A 380 18.70 6.83 7.80
C SER A 380 18.23 5.86 6.74
N ASP A 381 17.97 4.61 7.14
CA ASP A 381 17.33 3.65 6.26
C ASP A 381 16.15 4.31 5.53
N ALA A 382 15.84 3.89 4.31
CA ALA A 382 14.71 4.45 3.55
C ALA A 382 13.37 4.37 4.34
N ALA A 383 13.32 3.53 5.38
CA ALA A 383 12.21 3.38 6.31
C ALA A 383 12.11 4.50 7.38
N THR A 384 13.20 5.23 7.67
CA THR A 384 13.27 6.24 8.72
C THR A 384 14.09 7.44 8.25
N PRO A 385 13.47 8.43 7.55
CA PRO A 385 14.20 9.60 7.05
C PRO A 385 14.71 10.48 8.19
N ARG A 386 15.95 10.25 8.61
CA ARG A 386 16.73 11.21 9.39
C ARG A 386 17.57 12.00 8.41
N ALA A 387 17.07 13.19 8.08
CA ALA A 387 17.81 14.18 7.31
C ALA A 387 19.15 14.51 8.01
N PRO A 388 20.27 14.74 7.28
CA PRO A 388 21.51 15.27 7.85
C PRO A 388 21.28 16.61 8.59
N LEU A 389 20.18 17.29 8.27
CA LEU A 389 19.83 18.63 8.72
C LEU A 389 18.42 18.74 9.34
N SER A 390 17.75 17.63 9.73
CA SER A 390 16.29 17.65 10.05
C SER A 390 15.88 18.81 10.95
N ASP A 391 16.75 19.18 11.89
CA ASP A 391 16.51 20.21 12.90
C ASP A 391 17.74 21.09 13.21
N ALA A 392 18.75 21.14 12.33
CA ALA A 392 19.91 22.01 12.54
C ALA A 392 19.56 23.47 12.18
N ILE A 393 19.18 24.27 13.18
CA ILE A 393 19.01 25.71 13.05
C ILE A 393 20.36 26.39 13.32
N ILE A 394 21.11 26.73 12.26
CA ILE A 394 22.30 27.60 12.37
C ILE A 394 21.83 29.05 12.20
N GLN A 395 21.59 29.73 13.34
CA GLN A 395 21.10 31.11 13.30
C GLN A 395 22.16 32.06 12.71
N GLY A 396 21.80 32.75 11.63
CA GLY A 396 22.56 33.91 11.13
C GLY A 396 23.54 33.63 9.99
N ALA A 397 23.81 32.37 9.66
CA ALA A 397 24.62 32.02 8.49
C ALA A 397 23.81 32.18 7.19
N GLN A 398 24.38 32.88 6.20
CA GLN A 398 23.79 32.96 4.85
C GLN A 398 24.02 31.69 4.04
N GLU A 399 25.13 30.99 4.33
CA GLU A 399 25.52 29.74 3.68
C GLU A 399 26.05 28.77 4.74
N ILE A 400 25.69 27.50 4.59
CA ILE A 400 26.14 26.41 5.46
C ILE A 400 26.86 25.40 4.58
N ALA A 401 28.15 25.20 4.83
CA ALA A 401 28.93 24.17 4.16
C ALA A 401 28.89 22.87 4.97
N LEU A 402 28.63 21.76 4.30
CA LEU A 402 28.78 20.40 4.80
C LEU A 402 30.03 19.83 4.13
N ASP A 403 30.99 19.40 4.95
CA ASP A 403 32.33 19.02 4.51
C ASP A 403 32.63 17.58 4.90
N TRP A 404 32.97 16.74 3.92
CA TRP A 404 33.36 15.34 4.11
C TRP A 404 34.84 15.17 3.83
N GLU A 405 35.56 14.61 4.79
CA GLU A 405 36.95 14.17 4.62
C GLU A 405 36.94 12.71 4.13
N LEU A 406 37.45 12.48 2.92
CA LEU A 406 37.44 11.14 2.30
C LEU A 406 38.67 10.33 2.74
N GLY A 407 39.79 11.01 3.01
CA GLY A 407 41.03 10.46 3.56
C GLY A 407 42.01 9.94 2.51
N GLU A 408 41.52 9.26 1.48
CA GLU A 408 42.32 8.79 0.34
C GLU A 408 41.75 9.37 -0.96
N THR A 409 42.64 9.63 -1.93
CA THR A 409 42.20 10.04 -3.27
C THR A 409 41.61 8.86 -4.02
N LEU A 410 40.67 9.13 -4.93
CA LEU A 410 40.19 8.15 -5.89
C LEU A 410 41.36 7.42 -6.60
N PRO A 411 41.22 6.10 -6.88
CA PRO A 411 42.14 5.39 -7.75
C PRO A 411 42.33 6.10 -9.09
N ALA A 412 43.50 5.97 -9.72
CA ALA A 412 43.85 6.72 -10.93
C ALA A 412 42.93 6.41 -12.14
N GLU A 413 42.34 5.23 -12.11
CA GLU A 413 41.36 4.66 -13.04
C GLU A 413 39.90 5.06 -12.73
N GLN A 414 39.64 5.81 -11.67
CA GLN A 414 38.30 6.30 -11.34
C GLN A 414 38.19 7.82 -11.46
N VAL A 415 37.00 8.28 -11.85
CA VAL A 415 36.62 9.70 -11.87
C VAL A 415 35.30 9.88 -11.12
N LEU A 416 35.08 11.07 -10.54
CA LEU A 416 33.75 11.43 -10.07
C LEU A 416 32.83 11.58 -11.27
N GLN A 417 31.78 10.76 -11.34
CA GLN A 417 30.84 10.74 -12.47
C GLN A 417 29.57 11.51 -12.16
N THR A 418 28.97 11.28 -10.98
CA THR A 418 27.65 11.81 -10.66
C THR A 418 27.58 12.31 -9.23
N ILE A 419 26.90 13.44 -9.01
CA ILE A 419 26.43 13.85 -7.68
C ILE A 419 24.93 13.62 -7.62
N ARG A 420 24.46 12.89 -6.61
CA ARG A 420 23.03 12.74 -6.32
C ARG A 420 22.68 13.47 -5.03
N LEU A 421 21.59 14.24 -5.05
CA LEU A 421 21.06 14.92 -3.88
C LEU A 421 19.58 14.59 -3.73
N THR A 422 19.22 14.00 -2.60
CA THR A 422 17.84 13.64 -2.27
C THR A 422 17.32 14.56 -1.16
N TRP A 423 16.09 15.07 -1.30
CA TRP A 423 15.46 15.89 -0.25
C TRP A 423 13.97 15.64 -0.11
N SER A 424 13.46 15.84 1.11
CA SER A 424 12.03 15.70 1.41
C SER A 424 11.21 16.84 0.85
N ARG A 425 10.08 16.51 0.21
CA ARG A 425 9.08 17.48 -0.27
C ARG A 425 7.83 17.55 0.61
N ALA A 426 7.89 16.94 1.80
CA ALA A 426 6.80 16.87 2.76
C ALA A 426 6.56 18.18 3.54
N ASP A 427 7.45 19.17 3.45
CA ASP A 427 7.28 20.50 4.06
C ASP A 427 7.41 21.58 2.97
N MET A 428 6.34 22.33 2.70
CA MET A 428 6.32 23.40 1.72
C MET A 428 7.37 24.49 2.00
N ALA A 429 7.66 24.79 3.27
CA ALA A 429 8.65 25.81 3.63
C ALA A 429 10.08 25.35 3.26
N ARG A 430 10.30 24.04 3.21
CA ARG A 430 11.61 23.39 3.03
C ARG A 430 11.69 22.49 1.77
N SER A 431 10.74 22.63 0.83
CA SER A 431 10.60 21.77 -0.36
C SER A 431 11.45 22.22 -1.56
N GLY A 432 11.94 23.46 -1.55
CA GLY A 432 12.94 23.97 -2.49
C GLY A 432 14.37 23.81 -1.96
N PHE A 433 15.38 24.14 -2.77
CA PHE A 433 16.79 24.11 -2.38
C PHE A 433 17.58 25.21 -3.10
N ARG A 434 18.76 25.57 -2.57
CA ARG A 434 19.80 26.36 -3.25
C ARG A 434 21.15 25.79 -2.85
N VAL A 435 21.76 24.97 -3.69
CA VAL A 435 22.95 24.18 -3.34
C VAL A 435 24.08 24.37 -4.35
N LYS A 436 25.31 24.21 -3.88
CA LYS A 436 26.52 24.19 -4.70
C LYS A 436 27.47 23.10 -4.21
N PHE A 437 28.21 22.47 -5.13
CA PHE A 437 29.14 21.40 -4.80
C PHE A 437 30.59 21.80 -5.10
N ALA A 438 31.54 21.32 -4.30
CA ALA A 438 32.96 21.56 -4.46
C ALA A 438 33.79 20.36 -3.97
N VAL A 439 35.03 20.25 -4.46
CA VAL A 439 36.01 19.27 -4.00
C VAL A 439 37.31 19.96 -3.60
N ARG A 440 38.08 19.33 -2.71
CA ARG A 440 39.42 19.80 -2.33
C ARG A 440 40.49 18.99 -3.04
N ASP A 441 41.37 19.66 -3.77
CA ASP A 441 42.53 19.03 -4.40
C ASP A 441 43.49 18.51 -3.32
N ALA A 442 43.82 17.21 -3.36
CA ALA A 442 44.57 16.55 -2.30
C ALA A 442 46.01 17.08 -2.17
N ARG A 443 46.59 17.59 -3.26
CA ARG A 443 47.99 18.05 -3.30
C ARG A 443 48.13 19.49 -2.84
N THR A 444 47.24 20.36 -3.30
CA THR A 444 47.27 21.81 -3.06
C THR A 444 46.41 22.23 -1.88
N GLN A 445 45.51 21.36 -1.44
CA GLN A 445 44.51 21.63 -0.40
C GLN A 445 43.54 22.77 -0.76
N ALA A 446 43.48 23.14 -2.05
CA ALA A 446 42.60 24.18 -2.56
C ALA A 446 41.21 23.62 -2.91
N TRP A 447 40.16 24.36 -2.52
CA TRP A 447 38.79 24.05 -2.93
C TRP A 447 38.52 24.53 -4.35
N SER A 448 37.85 23.69 -5.14
CA SER A 448 37.42 23.99 -6.50
C SER A 448 35.94 23.65 -6.66
N ASP A 449 35.20 24.58 -7.25
CA ASP A 449 33.76 24.42 -7.43
C ASP A 449 33.43 23.46 -8.58
N LEU A 450 32.52 22.53 -8.28
CA LEU A 450 31.94 21.59 -9.24
C LEU A 450 30.66 22.14 -9.87
N THR A 451 29.92 23.01 -9.20
CA THR A 451 28.73 23.61 -9.82
C THR A 451 28.67 25.09 -9.50
N GLU A 452 27.89 25.84 -10.28
CA GLU A 452 27.27 27.05 -9.76
C GLU A 452 26.15 26.69 -8.77
N PHE A 453 25.51 27.69 -8.17
CA PHE A 453 24.33 27.42 -7.34
C PHE A 453 23.18 26.87 -8.18
N LEU A 454 22.83 25.61 -7.92
CA LEU A 454 21.63 24.95 -8.41
C LEU A 454 20.48 25.29 -7.48
N GLN A 455 19.34 25.71 -8.03
CA GLN A 455 18.22 26.17 -7.21
C GLN A 455 16.88 25.65 -7.71
N ARG A 456 16.00 25.39 -6.74
CA ARG A 456 14.59 25.09 -6.97
C ARG A 456 13.75 25.90 -5.99
N PRO A 457 12.74 26.65 -6.46
CA PRO A 457 11.83 27.35 -5.56
C PRO A 457 10.99 26.35 -4.76
N ASN A 458 10.47 26.80 -3.61
CA ASN A 458 9.50 26.03 -2.85
C ASN A 458 8.27 25.71 -3.72
N SER A 459 7.78 24.49 -3.63
CA SER A 459 6.55 24.04 -4.29
C SER A 459 5.54 23.53 -3.27
N ALA A 460 4.27 23.42 -3.68
CA ALA A 460 3.22 22.79 -2.88
C ALA A 460 3.67 21.41 -2.35
N THR A 461 3.19 21.07 -1.15
CA THR A 461 3.56 19.86 -0.42
C THR A 461 3.06 18.61 -1.16
N GLN A 462 3.98 17.71 -1.50
CA GLN A 462 3.65 16.34 -1.93
C GLN A 462 4.14 15.41 -0.83
N TYR A 463 3.23 15.03 0.07
CA TYR A 463 3.52 14.17 1.21
C TYR A 463 4.14 12.85 0.76
N ASN A 464 5.17 12.39 1.47
CA ASN A 464 5.91 11.15 1.18
C ASN A 464 6.44 11.08 -0.25
N THR A 465 7.02 12.17 -0.75
CA THR A 465 7.84 12.14 -1.97
C THR A 465 9.18 12.80 -1.69
N TYR A 466 10.20 12.32 -2.38
CA TYR A 466 11.53 12.91 -2.39
C TYR A 466 11.79 13.57 -3.73
N GLY A 467 12.40 14.74 -3.71
CA GLY A 467 13.08 15.24 -4.88
C GLY A 467 14.45 14.59 -4.97
N VAL A 468 14.87 14.26 -6.19
CA VAL A 468 16.22 13.79 -6.49
C VAL A 468 16.80 14.68 -7.58
N LEU A 469 17.97 15.21 -7.31
CA LEU A 469 18.80 15.97 -8.23
C LEU A 469 20.00 15.11 -8.59
N GLU A 470 20.27 14.92 -9.87
CA GLU A 470 21.43 14.21 -10.39
C GLU A 470 22.24 15.18 -11.25
N VAL A 471 23.52 15.35 -10.93
CA VAL A 471 24.46 16.20 -11.66
C VAL A 471 25.50 15.29 -12.30
N ASP A 472 25.49 15.22 -13.62
CA ASP A 472 26.47 14.53 -14.43
C ASP A 472 27.74 15.38 -14.58
N LEU A 473 28.86 14.79 -14.17
CA LEU A 473 30.21 15.34 -14.20
C LEU A 473 31.19 14.45 -14.97
N SER A 474 30.70 13.40 -15.64
CA SER A 474 31.51 12.39 -16.34
C SER A 474 32.52 13.03 -17.31
N ASP A 475 32.09 14.02 -18.09
CA ASP A 475 32.94 14.74 -19.06
C ASP A 475 34.06 15.58 -18.44
N ARG A 476 33.97 15.89 -17.13
CA ARG A 476 34.92 16.78 -16.46
C ARG A 476 36.17 16.07 -15.92
N LYS A 477 36.17 14.73 -15.92
CA LYS A 477 37.32 13.89 -15.52
C LYS A 477 37.93 14.32 -14.17
N ILE A 478 37.08 14.60 -13.19
CA ILE A 478 37.48 15.07 -11.85
C ILE A 478 38.19 13.93 -11.10
N THR A 479 39.44 14.16 -10.69
CA THR A 479 40.31 13.20 -9.98
C THR A 479 41.15 13.90 -8.91
N GLY A 480 41.87 13.14 -8.08
CA GLY A 480 42.92 13.69 -7.20
C GLY A 480 42.41 14.58 -6.06
N PHE A 481 41.16 14.40 -5.62
CA PHE A 481 40.58 15.11 -4.49
C PHE A 481 40.50 14.22 -3.24
N ASP A 482 40.57 14.84 -2.06
CA ASP A 482 40.55 14.16 -0.75
C ASP A 482 39.37 14.60 0.14
N ALA A 483 38.61 15.62 -0.28
CA ALA A 483 37.42 16.08 0.42
C ALA A 483 36.32 16.52 -0.55
N PHE A 484 35.08 16.41 -0.09
CA PHE A 484 33.86 16.83 -0.79
C PHE A 484 33.09 17.84 0.05
N ARG A 485 32.42 18.78 -0.61
CA ARG A 485 31.64 19.84 0.06
C ARG A 485 30.32 20.09 -0.66
N MET A 486 29.25 20.22 0.12
CA MET A 486 27.97 20.78 -0.31
C MET A 486 27.70 22.08 0.45
N ILE A 487 27.37 23.16 -0.27
CA ILE A 487 27.06 24.47 0.30
C ILE A 487 25.56 24.71 0.13
N ASP A 488 24.80 24.78 1.23
CA ASP A 488 23.40 25.23 1.25
C ASP A 488 23.35 26.75 1.42
N GLY A 489 22.86 27.43 0.39
CA GLY A 489 22.73 28.88 0.34
C GLY A 489 21.35 29.43 0.75
N ARG A 490 20.50 28.63 1.41
CA ARG A 490 19.16 29.08 1.89
C ARG A 490 19.17 29.71 3.29
N GLY A 491 20.17 29.44 4.13
CA GLY A 491 20.32 30.04 5.46
C GLY A 491 19.28 29.56 6.50
N LYS A 492 18.36 30.42 6.96
CA LYS A 492 17.53 30.16 8.17
C LYS A 492 16.47 29.05 8.03
N TYR A 493 16.10 28.66 6.82
CA TYR A 493 15.09 27.62 6.53
C TYR A 493 15.68 26.57 5.59
N ASN A 494 16.61 25.77 6.13
CA ASN A 494 17.31 24.75 5.37
C ASN A 494 16.35 23.70 4.81
N THR A 495 16.68 23.27 3.60
CA THR A 495 16.01 22.15 2.95
C THR A 495 16.20 20.90 3.80
N ARG A 496 15.17 20.05 3.86
CA ARG A 496 15.29 18.73 4.48
C ARG A 496 15.97 17.77 3.51
N PHE A 497 17.27 17.91 3.34
CA PHE A 497 18.07 16.91 2.61
C PHE A 497 17.98 15.58 3.33
N VAL A 498 17.95 14.48 2.58
CA VAL A 498 17.82 13.12 3.09
C VAL A 498 19.11 12.38 2.82
N GLU A 499 19.71 12.60 1.66
CA GLU A 499 20.91 11.89 1.21
C GLU A 499 21.70 12.77 0.24
N VAL A 500 23.02 12.63 0.25
CA VAL A 500 23.96 13.22 -0.70
C VAL A 500 24.93 12.12 -1.09
N ASP A 501 25.00 11.80 -2.38
CA ASP A 501 25.93 10.80 -2.92
C ASP A 501 26.94 11.48 -3.85
N ALA A 502 28.20 11.05 -3.76
CA ALA A 502 29.24 11.34 -4.73
C ALA A 502 29.68 10.01 -5.37
N ILE A 503 29.21 9.74 -6.59
CA ILE A 503 29.34 8.44 -7.25
C ILE A 503 30.56 8.48 -8.18
N ALA A 504 31.53 7.60 -7.91
CA ALA A 504 32.69 7.40 -8.78
C ALA A 504 32.45 6.25 -9.76
N GLY A 505 33.13 6.29 -10.89
CA GLY A 505 33.13 5.20 -11.86
C GLY A 505 34.39 5.19 -12.71
N PRO A 506 34.52 4.23 -13.65
CA PRO A 506 35.71 4.07 -14.46
C PRO A 506 35.99 5.32 -15.31
N ARG A 507 37.28 5.58 -15.48
CA ARG A 507 37.82 6.62 -16.35
C ARG A 507 37.86 6.09 -17.78
N ASP A 508 36.80 6.35 -18.55
CA ASP A 508 36.73 6.04 -19.99
C ASP A 508 37.80 6.79 -20.82
#